data_AF-A0A1L9N0R7-F1
#
_entry.id   AF-A0A1L9N0R7-F1
#
_cell.length_a   1.000
_cell.length_b   1.000
_cell.length_c   1.000
_cell.angle_alpha   90.00
_cell.angle_beta   90.00
_cell.angle_gamma   90.00
#
_symmetry.space_group_name_H-M   'P 1'
#
loop_
_entity.id
_entity.type
_entity.pdbx_description
1 polymer ?
#
loop_
_entity_poly.entity_id
_entity_poly.type
_entity_poly.pdbx_seq_one_letter_code
_entity_poly.pdbx_strand_id
1 'polypeptide(L)'
;MGANAQVLEIQIAAITSSFPEHEFVFAEGLEPCLPDPKVQSFLSGPYLCYYSCPTPTQMHEAFTLIREVMDEDGPFEGVIGFSQGAALAASMILLVQ
;
A
#
# COMPACT_ATOMS: atom_id res chain seq x y z
N MET A 1 -2.80 -6.21 10.83
CA MET A 1 -2.09 -6.04 9.54
C MET A 1 -3.09 -5.97 8.40
N GLY A 2 -4.17 -6.75 8.43
CA GLY A 2 -5.15 -6.76 7.36
C GLY A 2 -5.95 -5.47 7.21
N ALA A 3 -5.75 -4.84 6.06
CA ALA A 3 -6.50 -3.71 5.51
C ALA A 3 -6.65 -3.94 4.00
N ASN A 4 -6.86 -2.89 3.21
CA ASN A 4 -6.78 -2.93 1.75
C ASN A 4 -6.62 -1.49 1.22
N ALA A 5 -6.50 -1.34 -0.11
CA ALA A 5 -6.40 -0.05 -0.78
C ALA A 5 -7.56 0.90 -0.39
N GLN A 6 -8.80 0.38 -0.34
CA GLN A 6 -9.99 1.16 0.02
C GLN A 6 -9.92 1.74 1.44
N VAL A 7 -9.34 1.01 2.40
CA VAL A 7 -9.13 1.52 3.77
C VAL A 7 -8.24 2.75 3.73
N LEU A 8 -7.13 2.70 2.98
CA LEU A 8 -6.20 3.82 2.89
C LEU A 8 -6.87 5.01 2.18
N GLU A 9 -7.57 4.77 1.08
CA GLU A 9 -8.33 5.79 0.35
C GLU A 9 -9.28 6.56 1.27
N ILE A 10 -10.06 5.85 2.09
CA ILE A 10 -10.95 6.47 3.09
C ILE A 10 -10.14 7.26 4.14
N GLN A 11 -9.03 6.72 4.63
CA GLN A 11 -8.20 7.37 5.66
C GLN A 11 -7.59 8.69 5.19
N ILE A 12 -7.22 8.79 3.91
CA ILE A 12 -6.55 9.97 3.35
C ILE A 12 -7.45 10.83 2.45
N ALA A 13 -8.76 10.54 2.37
CA ALA A 13 -9.70 11.26 1.51
C ALA A 13 -9.68 12.79 1.68
N ALA A 14 -9.47 13.29 2.92
CA ALA A 14 -9.32 14.72 3.18
C ALA A 14 -8.03 15.31 2.56
N ILE A 15 -6.96 14.52 2.50
CA ILE A 15 -5.70 14.91 1.86
C ILE A 15 -5.92 14.93 0.35
N THR A 16 -6.38 13.83 -0.25
CA THR A 16 -6.52 13.71 -1.71
C THR A 16 -7.51 14.72 -2.29
N SER A 17 -8.63 14.98 -1.60
CA SER A 17 -9.59 16.03 -2.00
C SER A 17 -9.01 17.45 -1.97
N SER A 18 -7.91 17.69 -1.25
CA SER A 18 -7.20 18.98 -1.23
C SER A 18 -6.24 19.15 -2.42
N PHE A 19 -5.98 18.09 -3.20
CA PHE A 19 -5.10 18.09 -4.37
C PHE A 19 -5.86 17.61 -5.63
N PRO A 20 -6.90 18.32 -6.08
CA PRO A 20 -7.79 17.87 -7.16
C PRO A 20 -7.11 17.79 -8.55
N GLU A 21 -5.94 18.41 -8.71
CA GLU A 21 -5.15 18.34 -9.95
C GLU A 21 -4.24 17.10 -10.02
N HIS A 22 -4.20 16.29 -8.96
CA HIS A 22 -3.36 15.08 -8.89
C HIS A 22 -4.22 13.82 -9.02
N GLU A 23 -3.67 12.82 -9.67
CA GLU A 23 -4.22 11.47 -9.70
C GLU A 23 -3.60 10.63 -8.58
N PHE A 24 -4.42 9.84 -7.90
CA PHE A 24 -4.00 8.96 -6.82
C PHE A 24 -4.34 7.52 -7.17
N VAL A 25 -3.31 6.70 -7.39
CA VAL A 25 -3.44 5.25 -7.57
C VAL A 25 -3.17 4.56 -6.24
N PHE A 26 -4.08 3.70 -5.80
CA PHE A 26 -3.96 2.98 -4.53
C PHE A 26 -3.54 1.53 -4.78
N ALA A 27 -2.27 1.24 -4.50
CA ALA A 27 -1.73 -0.11 -4.62
C ALA A 27 -2.35 -1.07 -3.58
N GLU A 28 -2.71 -2.26 -4.04
CA GLU A 28 -3.33 -3.31 -3.24
C GLU A 28 -2.28 -4.37 -2.85
N GLY A 29 -2.29 -4.82 -1.60
CA GLY A 29 -1.49 -5.99 -1.21
C GLY A 29 -2.12 -7.27 -1.74
N LEU A 30 -1.35 -8.33 -2.00
CA LEU A 30 -1.90 -9.57 -2.53
C LEU A 30 -2.01 -10.72 -1.52
N GLU A 31 -1.37 -10.60 -0.34
CA GLU A 31 -1.34 -11.68 0.66
C GLU A 31 -2.55 -11.56 1.61
N PRO A 32 -3.45 -12.57 1.64
CA PRO A 32 -4.53 -12.60 2.62
C PRO A 32 -4.00 -12.67 4.05
N CYS A 33 -4.56 -11.89 4.97
CA CYS A 33 -4.14 -11.90 6.36
C CYS A 33 -5.28 -11.61 7.33
N LEU A 34 -4.99 -11.75 8.63
CA LEU A 34 -5.96 -11.43 9.67
C LEU A 34 -6.23 -9.92 9.70
N PRO A 35 -7.51 -9.51 9.85
CA PRO A 35 -7.86 -8.11 9.89
C PRO A 35 -7.17 -7.40 11.05
N ASP A 36 -6.88 -6.11 10.86
CA ASP A 36 -6.73 -5.23 12.00
C ASP A 36 -8.09 -5.06 12.71
N PRO A 37 -8.20 -5.26 14.03
CA PRO A 37 -9.47 -5.12 14.74
C PRO A 37 -10.15 -3.76 14.52
N LYS A 38 -9.37 -2.68 14.35
CA LYS A 38 -9.90 -1.35 14.07
C LYS A 38 -10.42 -1.23 12.64
N VAL A 39 -9.91 -2.03 11.69
CA VAL A 39 -10.40 -2.03 10.31
C VAL A 39 -11.67 -2.87 10.21
N GLN A 40 -11.68 -4.06 10.83
CA GLN A 40 -12.83 -4.97 10.84
C GLN A 40 -14.10 -4.34 11.40
N SER A 41 -13.99 -3.37 12.32
CA SER A 41 -15.15 -2.66 12.85
C SER A 41 -15.84 -1.73 11.85
N PHE A 42 -15.19 -1.38 10.73
CA PHE A 42 -15.73 -0.48 9.71
C PHE A 42 -15.88 -1.13 8.33
N LEU A 43 -15.02 -2.08 7.97
CA LEU A 43 -15.00 -2.71 6.64
C LEU A 43 -14.88 -4.23 6.76
N SER A 44 -15.57 -4.95 5.88
CA SER A 44 -15.70 -6.41 5.92
C SER A 44 -14.54 -7.19 5.30
N GLY A 45 -13.60 -6.50 4.61
CA GLY A 45 -12.53 -7.11 3.82
C GLY A 45 -12.80 -7.03 2.31
N PRO A 46 -11.95 -7.65 1.46
CA PRO A 46 -10.87 -8.56 1.82
C PRO A 46 -9.78 -7.86 2.65
N TYR A 47 -9.15 -8.63 3.54
CA TYR A 47 -8.05 -8.14 4.36
C TYR A 47 -6.73 -8.68 3.79
N LEU A 48 -5.95 -7.76 3.26
CA LEU A 48 -4.73 -8.02 2.54
C LEU A 48 -3.57 -7.31 3.22
N CYS A 49 -2.37 -7.83 3.00
CA CYS A 49 -1.12 -7.19 3.34
C CYS A 49 -0.10 -7.42 2.22
N TYR A 50 1.01 -6.70 2.28
CA TYR A 50 2.10 -6.90 1.33
C TYR A 50 3.00 -8.08 1.70
N TYR A 51 3.14 -8.34 3.00
CA TYR A 51 3.87 -9.49 3.54
C TYR A 51 3.36 -9.83 4.95
N SER A 52 3.28 -11.11 5.29
CA SER A 52 2.87 -11.58 6.61
C SER A 52 4.04 -11.66 7.60
N CYS A 53 5.25 -11.86 7.09
CA CYS A 53 6.50 -11.84 7.85
C CYS A 53 7.62 -11.30 6.95
N PRO A 54 8.44 -10.31 7.38
CA PRO A 54 9.44 -9.67 6.53
C PRO A 54 10.67 -10.56 6.28
N THR A 55 10.46 -11.75 5.74
CA THR A 55 11.51 -12.64 5.23
C THR A 55 12.07 -12.09 3.92
N PRO A 56 13.32 -12.40 3.54
CA PRO A 56 13.89 -11.93 2.29
C PRO A 56 13.01 -12.20 1.06
N THR A 57 12.40 -13.38 0.99
CA THR A 57 11.49 -13.77 -0.11
C THR A 57 10.25 -12.91 -0.15
N GLN A 58 9.51 -12.78 0.97
CA GLN A 58 8.29 -11.98 1.00
C GLN A 58 8.56 -10.49 0.78
N MET A 59 9.68 -9.97 1.27
CA MET A 59 10.08 -8.59 0.98
C MET A 59 10.40 -8.39 -0.49
N HIS A 60 11.06 -9.35 -1.13
CA HIS A 60 11.31 -9.29 -2.56
C HIS A 60 10.00 -9.30 -3.37
N GLU A 61 9.07 -10.18 -3.04
CA GLU A 61 7.74 -10.24 -3.67
C GLU A 61 6.96 -8.93 -3.49
N ALA A 62 6.96 -8.37 -2.28
CA ALA A 62 6.32 -7.09 -2.01
C ALA A 62 6.95 -5.94 -2.81
N PHE A 63 8.28 -5.92 -2.96
CA PHE A 63 8.94 -4.92 -3.81
C PHE A 63 8.63 -5.13 -5.29
N THR A 64 8.58 -6.38 -5.77
CA THR A 64 8.22 -6.70 -7.16
C THR A 64 6.79 -6.23 -7.46
N LEU A 65 5.84 -6.51 -6.57
CA LEU A 65 4.45 -6.04 -6.70
C LEU A 65 4.35 -4.52 -6.88
N ILE A 66 5.05 -3.74 -6.04
CA ILE A 66 5.01 -2.27 -6.17
C ILE A 66 5.72 -1.81 -7.45
N ARG A 67 6.78 -2.48 -7.89
CA ARG A 67 7.41 -2.16 -9.19
C ARG A 67 6.46 -2.43 -10.35
N GLU A 68 5.70 -3.52 -10.32
CA GLU A 68 4.69 -3.81 -11.34
C GLU A 68 3.65 -2.68 -11.41
N VAL A 69 3.14 -2.21 -10.27
CA VAL A 69 2.23 -1.03 -10.24
C VAL A 69 2.91 0.22 -10.82
N MET A 70 4.19 0.46 -10.52
CA MET A 70 4.95 1.58 -11.09
C MET A 70 5.15 1.47 -12.60
N ASP A 71 5.36 0.26 -13.12
CA ASP A 71 5.56 0.01 -14.54
C ASP A 71 4.26 0.06 -15.34
N GLU A 72 3.13 -0.33 -14.74
CA GLU A 72 1.81 -0.38 -15.38
C GLU A 72 1.07 0.96 -15.33
N ASP A 73 1.06 1.63 -14.17
CA ASP A 73 0.25 2.83 -13.92
C ASP A 73 1.08 4.13 -13.80
N GLY A 74 2.42 4.01 -13.79
CA GLY A 74 3.32 5.15 -13.69
C GLY A 74 3.54 5.90 -15.03
N PRO A 75 4.45 6.90 -15.04
CA PRO A 75 5.31 7.32 -13.94
C PRO A 75 4.56 8.06 -12.83
N PHE A 76 5.06 7.94 -11.59
CA PHE A 76 4.50 8.64 -10.41
C PHE A 76 5.45 9.73 -9.90
N GLU A 77 4.92 10.89 -9.51
CA GLU A 77 5.69 11.99 -8.90
C GLU A 77 5.95 11.82 -7.40
N GLY A 78 5.27 10.88 -6.75
CA GLY A 78 5.39 10.68 -5.31
C GLY A 78 4.74 9.41 -4.82
N VAL A 79 4.93 9.13 -3.52
CA VAL A 79 4.36 7.96 -2.84
C VAL A 79 3.86 8.36 -1.46
N ILE A 80 2.68 7.87 -1.10
CA ILE A 80 2.12 7.98 0.25
C ILE A 80 2.00 6.57 0.81
N GLY A 81 2.67 6.30 1.93
CA GLY A 81 2.61 5.02 2.61
C GLY A 81 2.15 5.16 4.06
N PHE A 82 1.43 4.16 4.57
CA PHE A 82 1.06 4.05 5.97
C PHE A 82 1.56 2.72 6.56
N SER A 83 2.11 2.75 7.78
CA SER A 83 2.58 1.56 8.51
C SER A 83 3.45 0.63 7.63
N GLN A 84 2.97 -0.57 7.28
CA GLN A 84 3.67 -1.50 6.39
C GLN A 84 3.95 -0.91 5.00
N GLY A 85 2.98 -0.21 4.40
CA GLY A 85 3.16 0.48 3.12
C GLY A 85 4.19 1.61 3.20
N ALA A 86 4.30 2.29 4.34
CA ALA A 86 5.35 3.30 4.58
C ALA A 86 6.74 2.67 4.64
N ALA A 87 6.86 1.52 5.29
CA ALA A 87 8.13 0.78 5.36
C ALA A 87 8.58 0.30 3.97
N LEU A 88 7.64 -0.19 3.13
CA LEU A 88 7.93 -0.55 1.74
C LEU A 88 8.35 0.65 0.92
N ALA A 89 7.58 1.73 0.92
CA ALA A 89 7.88 2.95 0.19
C ALA A 89 9.26 3.50 0.57
N ALA A 90 9.56 3.61 1.87
CA ALA A 90 10.86 4.07 2.36
C ALA A 90 12.00 3.14 1.94
N SER A 91 11.79 1.82 2.00
CA SER A 91 12.80 0.84 1.56
C SER A 91 13.07 0.96 0.07
N MET A 92 12.02 1.10 -0.76
CA MET A 92 12.17 1.25 -2.20
C MET A 92 12.89 2.55 -2.56
N ILE A 93 12.55 3.68 -1.94
CA ILE A 93 13.27 4.95 -2.13
C ILE A 93 14.78 4.79 -1.85
N LEU A 94 15.16 4.02 -0.83
CA LEU A 94 16.56 3.76 -0.50
C LEU A 94 17.23 2.75 -1.44
N LEU A 95 16.46 1.85 -2.07
CA LEU A 95 16.94 0.84 -3.02
C LEU A 95 17.10 1.37 -4.44
N VAL A 96 16.47 2.50 -4.80
CA VAL A 96 16.73 3.18 -6.08
C VAL A 96 18.10 3.86 -6.00
N GLN A 97 19.15 3.10 -6.36
CA GLN A 97 20.46 3.59 -6.77
C GLN A 97 20.80 3.06 -8.15
#